data_AF-A0A822D1X4-F1
#
_entry.id   AF-A0A822D1X4-F1
#
_cell.length_a   1.000
_cell.length_b   1.000
_cell.length_c   1.000
_cell.angle_alpha   90.00
_cell.angle_beta   90.00
_cell.angle_gamma   90.00
#
_symmetry.space_group_name_H-M   'P 1'
#
loop_
_entity.id
_entity.type
_entity.pdbx_description
1 polymer ?
#
loop_
_entity_poly.entity_id
_entity_poly.type
_entity_poly.pdbx_seq_one_letter_code
_entity_poly.pdbx_strand_id
1 'polypeptide(L)'
;TQRIRPIVVCVILRNIKFNSESFNSCITLQEKLHLTLCRNRTLVAIDTHDLDTIQPPFIYDARSPKQIKFCSLNQQKEIQADEMMEFYLVWFILITKIML
;
A
#
# COMPACT_ATOMS: atom_id res chain seq x y z
N THR A 1 0.44 2.72 15.98
CA THR A 1 -0.54 2.03 15.10
C THR A 1 -1.95 1.96 15.68
N GLN A 2 -2.16 1.49 16.92
CA GLN A 2 -3.49 1.17 17.51
C GLN A 2 -4.59 2.25 17.38
N ARG A 3 -4.25 3.54 17.37
CA ARG A 3 -5.22 4.64 17.26
C ARG A 3 -5.56 5.06 15.82
N ILE A 4 -4.75 4.65 14.85
CA ILE A 4 -4.87 5.07 13.44
C ILE A 4 -5.41 3.92 12.60
N ARG A 5 -4.70 2.79 12.60
CA ARG A 5 -5.11 1.52 12.02
C ARG A 5 -4.57 0.38 12.87
N PRO A 6 -5.43 -0.28 13.67
CA PRO A 6 -4.97 -1.19 14.71
C PRO A 6 -4.55 -2.56 14.19
N ILE A 7 -5.08 -3.00 13.05
CA ILE A 7 -4.96 -4.37 12.57
C ILE A 7 -4.36 -4.37 11.16
N VAL A 8 -3.38 -5.24 10.96
CA VAL A 8 -2.83 -5.62 9.67
C VAL A 8 -2.91 -7.14 9.54
N VAL A 9 -3.29 -7.62 8.37
CA VAL A 9 -3.31 -9.05 8.04
C VAL A 9 -2.60 -9.22 6.70
N CYS A 10 -1.71 -10.21 6.62
CA CYS A 10 -0.95 -10.51 5.42
C CYS A 10 -1.09 -11.99 5.06
N VAL A 11 -1.08 -12.28 3.76
CA VAL A 11 -1.05 -13.63 3.22
C VAL A 11 -0.01 -13.67 2.10
N ILE A 12 0.74 -14.78 2.02
CA ILE A 12 1.70 -15.01 0.95
C ILE A 12 1.14 -16.05 0.00
N LEU A 13 0.97 -15.67 -1.27
CA LEU A 13 0.62 -16.59 -2.34
C LEU A 13 1.91 -16.98 -3.08
N ARG A 14 2.37 -18.24 -2.91
CA ARG A 14 3.59 -18.74 -3.54
C ARG A 14 3.30 -19.36 -4.90
N ASN A 15 4.29 -19.30 -5.80
CA ASN A 15 4.25 -19.94 -7.12
C ASN A 15 3.13 -19.42 -8.05
N ILE A 16 2.71 -18.17 -7.87
CA ILE A 16 1.77 -17.50 -8.79
C ILE A 16 2.55 -17.01 -10.00
N LYS A 17 2.06 -17.33 -11.20
CA LYS A 17 2.58 -16.78 -12.46
C LYS A 17 1.54 -15.87 -13.07
N PHE A 18 1.81 -14.57 -13.03
CA PHE A 18 0.99 -13.60 -13.72
C PHE A 18 1.34 -13.56 -15.21
N ASN A 19 0.30 -13.54 -16.03
CA ASN A 19 0.34 -12.96 -17.38
C ASN A 19 -0.36 -11.59 -17.35
N SER A 20 -0.27 -10.81 -18.42
CA SER A 20 -0.84 -9.45 -18.46
C SER A 20 -2.34 -9.41 -18.14
N GLU A 21 -3.12 -10.41 -18.58
CA GLU A 21 -4.56 -10.47 -18.35
C GLU A 21 -4.88 -10.76 -16.86
N SER A 22 -4.27 -11.80 -16.29
CA SER A 22 -4.43 -12.16 -14.89
C SER A 22 -3.94 -11.07 -13.93
N PHE A 23 -2.88 -10.35 -14.30
CA PHE A 23 -2.39 -9.19 -13.54
C PHE A 23 -3.41 -8.05 -13.54
N ASN A 24 -3.92 -7.68 -14.72
CA ASN A 24 -4.97 -6.66 -14.84
C ASN A 24 -6.25 -7.06 -14.12
N SER A 25 -6.61 -8.35 -14.16
CA SER A 25 -7.77 -8.89 -13.45
C SER A 25 -7.59 -8.79 -11.92
N CYS A 26 -6.38 -9.08 -11.42
CA CYS A 26 -6.03 -8.93 -10.01
C CYS A 26 -6.16 -7.47 -9.54
N ILE A 27 -5.63 -6.52 -10.30
CA ILE A 27 -5.77 -5.08 -10.02
C ILE A 27 -7.24 -4.67 -10.03
N THR A 28 -7.99 -5.09 -11.04
CA THR A 28 -9.42 -4.77 -11.16
C THR A 28 -10.22 -5.31 -9.97
N LEU A 29 -9.89 -6.51 -9.49
CA LEU A 29 -10.51 -7.09 -8.30
C LEU A 29 -10.21 -6.23 -7.06
N GLN A 30 -8.95 -5.84 -6.86
CA GLN A 30 -8.54 -4.98 -5.76
C GLN A 30 -9.32 -3.65 -5.78
N GLU A 31 -9.43 -3.01 -6.94
CA GLU A 31 -10.20 -1.76 -7.09
C GLU A 31 -11.68 -1.94 -6.76
N LYS A 32 -12.31 -3.01 -7.25
CA LYS A 32 -13.73 -3.31 -6.94
C LYS A 32 -13.95 -3.55 -5.44
N LEU A 33 -13.06 -4.28 -4.79
CA LEU A 33 -13.10 -4.48 -3.33
C LEU A 33 -12.92 -3.16 -2.57
N HIS A 34 -12.02 -2.30 -3.06
CA HIS A 34 -11.78 -0.97 -2.51
C HIS A 34 -13.02 -0.08 -2.58
N LEU A 35 -13.72 -0.08 -3.72
CA LEU A 35 -14.93 0.71 -3.94
C LEU A 35 -16.11 0.20 -3.10
N THR A 36 -16.25 -1.11 -2.96
CA THR A 36 -17.41 -1.74 -2.32
C THR A 36 -17.16 -2.03 -0.83
N LEU A 37 -16.63 -3.22 -0.51
CA LEU A 37 -16.49 -3.73 0.86
C LEU A 37 -15.60 -2.85 1.74
N CYS A 38 -14.61 -2.21 1.14
CA CYS A 38 -13.65 -1.37 1.85
C CYS A 38 -14.11 0.09 2.03
N ARG A 39 -15.23 0.49 1.40
CA ARG A 39 -15.77 1.87 1.39
C ARG A 39 -14.74 2.91 0.99
N ASN A 40 -14.25 2.85 -0.24
CA ASN A 40 -13.19 3.73 -0.75
C ASN A 40 -11.97 3.73 0.18
N ARG A 41 -11.57 2.52 0.61
CA ARG A 41 -10.47 2.25 1.55
C ARG A 41 -10.66 2.79 2.97
N THR A 42 -11.75 3.48 3.28
CA THR A 42 -12.00 4.03 4.62
C THR A 42 -11.96 2.94 5.70
N LEU A 43 -12.52 1.76 5.40
CA LEU A 43 -12.52 0.63 6.35
C LEU A 43 -11.26 -0.23 6.22
N VAL A 44 -10.97 -0.72 5.01
CA VAL A 44 -9.87 -1.66 4.75
C VAL A 44 -9.11 -1.19 3.52
N ALA A 45 -7.78 -1.28 3.52
CA ALA A 45 -7.03 -1.27 2.26
C ALA A 45 -6.39 -2.63 2.07
N ILE A 46 -6.25 -2.98 0.81
CA ILE A 46 -5.67 -4.22 0.33
C ILE A 46 -4.64 -3.80 -0.70
N ASP A 47 -3.42 -4.25 -0.51
CA ASP A 47 -2.30 -3.99 -1.42
C ASP A 47 -1.58 -5.31 -1.70
N THR A 48 -1.07 -5.44 -2.92
CA THR A 48 -0.30 -6.61 -3.39
C THR A 48 1.13 -6.19 -3.65
N HIS A 49 2.08 -6.93 -3.09
CA HIS A 49 3.51 -6.69 -3.27
C HIS A 49 4.16 -7.94 -3.88
N ASP A 50 5.16 -7.72 -4.73
CA ASP A 50 6.04 -8.79 -5.15
C ASP A 50 6.94 -9.16 -3.96
N LEU A 51 6.90 -10.43 -3.55
CA LEU A 51 7.68 -10.89 -2.41
C LEU A 51 9.18 -10.96 -2.74
N ASP A 52 9.53 -11.16 -4.02
CA ASP A 52 10.92 -11.35 -4.43
C ASP A 52 11.72 -10.03 -4.42
N THR A 53 11.04 -8.88 -4.35
CA THR A 53 11.67 -7.55 -4.30
C THR A 53 11.91 -7.02 -2.89
N ILE A 54 11.38 -7.69 -1.85
CA ILE A 54 11.38 -7.22 -0.46
C ILE A 54 11.95 -8.26 0.50
N GLN A 55 12.51 -7.81 1.62
CA GLN A 55 13.14 -8.71 2.60
C GLN A 55 12.48 -8.59 3.99
N PRO A 56 12.23 -9.71 4.69
CA PRO A 56 11.75 -9.70 6.06
C PRO A 56 12.86 -9.27 7.05
N PRO A 57 12.52 -8.81 8.27
CA PRO A 57 11.19 -8.77 8.88
C PRO A 57 10.35 -7.55 8.46
N PHE A 58 9.06 -7.79 8.22
CA PHE A 58 8.10 -6.73 7.90
C PHE A 58 7.55 -6.11 9.18
N ILE A 59 7.62 -4.79 9.30
CA ILE A 59 7.18 -4.04 10.48
C ILE A 59 6.03 -3.12 10.09
N TYR A 60 4.87 -3.31 10.72
CA TYR A 60 3.75 -2.40 10.60
C TYR A 60 3.76 -1.40 11.76
N ASP A 61 4.10 -0.15 11.46
CA ASP A 61 4.25 0.91 12.44
C ASP A 61 3.57 2.21 11.96
N ALA A 62 3.24 3.10 12.89
CA ALA A 62 2.71 4.42 12.59
C ALA A 62 3.65 5.47 13.20
N ARG A 63 4.35 6.20 12.34
CA ARG A 63 5.33 7.22 12.72
C ARG A 63 4.88 8.60 12.28
N SER A 64 5.55 9.63 12.80
CA SER A 64 5.32 11.00 12.37
C SER A 64 5.70 11.17 10.89
N PRO A 65 4.96 11.96 10.09
CA PRO A 65 5.24 12.16 8.67
C PRO A 65 6.69 12.56 8.35
N LYS A 66 7.30 13.39 9.21
CA LYS A 66 8.69 13.87 9.09
C LYS A 66 9.76 12.77 9.26
N GLN A 67 9.36 11.61 9.77
CA GLN A 67 10.25 10.47 10.02
C GLN A 67 10.13 9.39 8.95
N ILE A 68 9.25 9.58 7.97
CA ILE A 68 9.00 8.64 6.89
C ILE A 68 9.55 9.25 5.62
N LYS A 69 10.50 8.53 5.01
CA LYS A 69 11.04 8.82 3.69
C LYS A 69 10.71 7.65 2.77
N PHE A 70 10.30 7.94 1.55
CA PHE A 70 9.97 6.89 0.59
C PHE A 70 10.18 7.35 -0.86
N CYS A 71 10.35 6.39 -1.75
CA CYS A 71 10.43 6.60 -3.18
C CYS A 71 9.13 6.10 -3.83
N SER A 72 8.39 6.98 -4.51
CA SER A 72 7.16 6.59 -5.21
C SER A 72 7.47 5.70 -6.42
N LEU A 73 6.55 4.80 -6.79
CA LEU A 73 6.65 3.96 -8.00
C LEU A 73 7.00 4.76 -9.29
N ASN A 74 6.56 6.02 -9.37
CA ASN A 74 6.76 6.88 -10.55
C ASN A 74 7.88 7.92 -10.35
N GLN A 75 8.63 7.87 -9.25
CA GLN A 75 9.67 8.85 -8.94
C GLN A 75 11.00 8.15 -8.65
N GLN A 76 12.10 8.81 -8.99
CA GLN A 76 13.45 8.33 -8.63
C GLN A 76 13.98 8.98 -7.35
N LYS A 77 13.30 10.03 -6.88
CA LYS A 77 13.74 10.83 -5.75
C LYS A 77 12.98 10.39 -4.49
N GLU A 78 13.73 10.13 -3.43
CA GLU A 78 13.19 9.93 -2.10
C GLU A 78 12.58 11.24 -1.58
N ILE A 79 11.31 11.20 -1.17
CA ILE A 79 10.56 12.32 -0.62
C ILE A 79 10.10 12.01 0.79
N GLN A 80 9.97 13.05 1.62
CA GLN A 80 9.41 12.89 2.96
C GLN A 80 7.89 12.80 2.91
N ALA A 81 7.28 12.14 3.89
CA ALA A 81 5.84 11.90 3.87
C ALA A 81 5.02 13.19 4.08
N ASP A 82 5.53 14.20 4.76
CA ASP A 82 4.88 15.52 4.84
C ASP A 82 4.86 16.23 3.49
N GLU A 83 5.98 16.22 2.75
CA GLU A 83 6.04 16.72 1.38
C GLU A 83 5.07 15.95 0.48
N MET A 84 5.03 14.62 0.57
CA MET A 84 4.05 13.80 -0.16
C MET A 84 2.61 14.18 0.14
N MET A 85 2.29 14.40 1.43
CA MET A 85 0.95 14.76 1.86
C MET A 85 0.46 16.03 1.18
N GLU A 86 1.34 17.01 0.99
CA GLU A 86 1.04 18.23 0.23
C GLU A 86 0.87 17.97 -1.27
N PHE A 87 1.69 17.09 -1.87
CA PHE A 87 1.58 16.72 -3.29
C PHE A 87 0.31 15.92 -3.63
N TYR A 88 -0.18 15.09 -2.72
CA TYR A 88 -1.26 14.12 -2.98
C TYR A 88 -2.52 14.34 -2.13
N LEU A 89 -2.83 15.58 -1.76
CA LEU A 89 -3.98 16.01 -0.93
C LEU A 89 -5.35 15.36 -1.26
N VAL A 90 -5.52 14.71 -2.42
CA VAL A 90 -6.76 14.04 -2.85
C VAL A 90 -6.79 12.52 -2.57
N TRP A 91 -5.65 11.87 -2.26
CA TRP A 91 -5.53 10.40 -2.14
C TRP A 91 -5.27 9.91 -0.70
N PHE A 92 -5.67 10.70 0.29
CA PHE A 92 -5.22 10.60 1.69
C PHE A 92 -5.72 9.39 2.50
N ILE A 93 -6.41 8.42 1.90
CA ILE A 93 -6.97 7.28 2.63
C ILE A 93 -6.13 6.04 2.30
N LEU A 94 -5.15 5.82 3.19
CA LEU A 94 -4.09 4.81 3.24
C LEU A 94 -2.90 4.93 2.32
N ILE A 95 -1.80 5.36 2.94
CA ILE A 95 -0.48 4.86 2.61
C ILE A 95 -0.31 3.48 3.28
N THR A 96 -0.95 2.44 2.73
CA THR A 96 -0.41 1.05 2.75
C THR A 96 0.23 0.70 1.41
N LYS A 97 0.23 1.64 0.46
CA LYS A 97 0.78 1.39 -0.88
C LYS A 97 2.31 1.36 -0.91
N ILE A 98 3.01 1.83 0.12
CA ILE A 98 4.48 1.97 0.11
C ILE A 98 5.04 1.84 1.54
N MET A 99 4.88 0.67 2.15
CA MET A 99 5.76 0.28 3.26
C MET A 99 6.58 -0.99 2.95
N LEU A 100 6.47 -1.51 1.72
CA LEU A 100 7.26 -2.60 1.16
C LEU A 100 7.45 -2.38 -0.34
#